data_AF-A0A1F8TUD4-F1
#
_entry.id   AF-A0A1F8TUD4-F1
#
_cell.length_a   1.000
_cell.length_b   1.000
_cell.length_c   1.000
_cell.angle_alpha   90.00
_cell.angle_beta   90.00
_cell.angle_gamma   90.00
#
_symmetry.space_group_name_H-M   'P 1'
#
loop_
_entity.id
_entity.type
_entity.pdbx_description
1 polymer ?
#
loop_
_entity_poly.entity_id
_entity_poly.type
_entity_poly.pdbx_seq_one_letter_code
_entity_poly.pdbx_strand_id
1 'polypeptide(L)'
;MDANYDLLAKMMIDTSLADGSKLSEDGRTPPIPAIASHDEKRIEFAASYANKVGLAKEGMEFQMLYGIRRDLQEKLSKEGYPVRVYVPFGSQWYPYFMRRLAERPANIWFFVSNFFRG
;
A
#
# COMPACT_ATOMS: atom_id res chain seq x y z
N MET A 1 3.80 11.02 13.37
CA MET A 1 3.36 11.30 11.99
C MET A 1 4.64 11.38 11.17
N ASP A 2 4.85 10.45 10.25
CA ASP A 2 6.04 10.45 9.38
C ASP A 2 5.83 11.46 8.26
N ALA A 3 6.28 12.70 8.49
CA ALA A 3 6.09 13.81 7.57
C ALA A 3 6.78 13.59 6.21
N ASN A 4 7.87 12.81 6.18
CA ASN A 4 8.60 12.53 4.95
C ASN A 4 7.82 11.54 4.08
N TYR A 5 7.25 10.49 4.68
CA TYR A 5 6.37 9.57 3.96
C TYR A 5 5.18 10.32 3.35
N ASP A 6 4.52 11.16 4.16
CA ASP A 6 3.34 11.92 3.73
C ASP A 6 3.69 12.91 2.61
N LEU A 7 4.88 13.54 2.67
CA LEU A 7 5.37 14.41 1.60
C LEU A 7 5.60 13.66 0.28
N LEU A 8 6.25 12.49 0.33
CA LEU A 8 6.47 11.67 -0.86
C LEU A 8 5.15 11.18 -1.48
N ALA A 9 4.20 10.76 -0.64
CA ALA A 9 2.87 10.36 -1.10
C ALA A 9 2.16 11.50 -1.85
N LYS A 10 2.21 12.73 -1.31
CA LYS A 10 1.67 13.90 -1.99
C LYS A 10 2.33 14.14 -3.35
N MET A 11 3.66 14.14 -3.40
CA MET A 11 4.40 14.37 -4.64
C MET A 11 4.05 13.34 -5.72
N MET A 12 3.93 12.06 -5.37
CA MET A 12 3.51 11.02 -6.31
C MET A 12 2.06 11.20 -6.78
N ILE A 13 1.15 11.58 -5.88
CA ILE A 13 -0.25 11.85 -6.20
C ILE A 13 -0.39 13.05 -7.15
N ASP A 14 0.31 14.16 -6.84
CA ASP A 14 0.31 15.36 -7.68
C ASP A 14 0.87 15.06 -9.08
N THR A 15 1.93 14.25 -9.15
CA THR A 15 2.50 13.79 -10.43
C THR A 15 1.50 12.94 -11.20
N SER A 16 0.82 12.00 -10.53
CA SER A 16 -0.21 11.16 -11.17
C SER A 16 -1.35 11.99 -11.74
N LEU A 17 -1.76 13.04 -11.03
CA LEU A 17 -2.80 13.95 -11.47
C LEU A 17 -2.36 14.76 -12.70
N ALA A 18 -1.12 15.25 -12.71
CA ALA A 18 -0.57 16.01 -13.82
C ALA A 18 -0.39 15.16 -15.09
N ASP A 19 0.08 13.93 -14.93
CA ASP A 19 0.43 13.04 -16.05
C ASP A 19 -0.73 12.13 -16.49
N GLY A 20 -1.83 12.11 -15.73
CA GLY A 20 -2.93 11.17 -15.94
C GLY A 20 -2.51 9.71 -15.78
N SER A 21 -1.50 9.46 -14.93
CA SER A 21 -1.04 8.10 -14.65
C SER A 21 -2.16 7.29 -14.01
N LYS A 22 -2.34 6.06 -14.49
CA LYS A 22 -3.38 5.13 -14.08
C LYS A 22 -2.87 3.70 -14.16
N LEU A 23 -3.52 2.79 -13.43
CA LEU A 23 -3.31 1.36 -13.58
C LEU A 23 -3.48 0.95 -15.05
N SER A 24 -2.56 0.12 -15.56
CA SER A 24 -2.68 -0.44 -16.91
C SER A 24 -3.91 -1.35 -17.03
N GLU A 25 -4.46 -1.48 -18.24
CA GLU A 25 -5.66 -2.31 -18.48
C GLU A 25 -5.47 -3.78 -18.08
N ASP A 26 -4.24 -4.30 -18.18
CA ASP A 26 -3.87 -5.65 -17.77
C ASP A 26 -3.51 -5.77 -16.27
N GLY A 27 -3.56 -4.67 -15.53
CA GLY A 27 -3.24 -4.59 -14.10
C GLY A 27 -1.75 -4.80 -13.75
N ARG A 28 -0.86 -4.92 -14.73
CA ARG A 28 0.57 -5.23 -14.50
C ARG A 28 1.39 -4.02 -14.10
N THR A 29 1.11 -2.86 -14.69
CA THR A 29 1.83 -1.62 -14.41
C THR A 29 0.98 -0.74 -13.50
N PRO A 30 1.45 -0.46 -12.27
CA PRO A 30 0.72 0.40 -11.35
C PRO A 30 0.77 1.87 -11.82
N PRO A 31 -0.14 2.72 -11.34
CA PRO A 31 0.02 4.17 -11.44
C PRO A 31 1.26 4.62 -10.65
N ILE A 32 1.71 5.85 -10.89
CA ILE A 32 2.88 6.45 -10.22
C ILE A 32 2.81 6.28 -8.68
N PRO A 33 1.71 6.65 -7.99
CA PRO A 33 1.57 6.39 -6.56
C PRO A 33 1.14 4.96 -6.29
N ALA A 34 2.12 4.12 -5.97
CA ALA A 34 1.95 2.78 -5.41
C ALA A 34 2.24 2.80 -3.90
N ILE A 35 1.20 3.01 -3.09
CA ILE A 35 1.31 3.21 -1.63
C ILE A 35 1.41 1.85 -0.93
N ALA A 36 2.65 1.40 -0.66
CA ALA A 36 2.92 0.15 0.04
C ALA A 36 2.98 0.33 1.56
N SER A 37 1.89 0.02 2.27
CA SER A 37 1.82 0.16 3.73
C SER A 37 0.69 -0.66 4.34
N HIS A 38 0.83 -1.05 5.62
CA HIS A 38 -0.28 -1.54 6.46
C HIS A 38 -0.67 -0.54 7.55
N ASP A 39 0.00 0.62 7.61
CA ASP A 39 -0.33 1.67 8.55
C ASP A 39 -1.53 2.45 8.02
N GLU A 40 -2.67 2.23 8.69
CA GLU A 40 -3.95 2.84 8.35
C GLU A 40 -3.88 4.37 8.32
N LYS A 41 -3.07 5.00 9.18
CA LYS A 41 -2.90 6.46 9.16
C LYS A 41 -2.22 6.96 7.89
N ARG A 42 -1.35 6.15 7.28
CA ARG A 42 -0.68 6.49 6.01
C ARG A 42 -1.64 6.31 4.84
N ILE A 43 -2.42 5.23 4.86
CA ILE A 43 -3.44 4.93 3.87
C ILE A 43 -4.53 6.00 3.86
N GLU A 44 -5.08 6.35 5.03
CA GLU A 44 -6.09 7.39 5.18
C GLU A 44 -5.58 8.75 4.72
N PHE A 45 -4.33 9.08 5.03
CA PHE A 45 -3.71 10.31 4.56
C PHE A 45 -3.64 10.36 3.02
N ALA A 46 -3.12 9.31 2.39
CA ALA A 46 -3.01 9.25 0.92
C ALA A 46 -4.39 9.30 0.24
N ALA A 47 -5.35 8.51 0.73
CA ALA A 47 -6.73 8.51 0.25
C ALA A 47 -7.38 9.89 0.39
N SER A 48 -7.24 10.53 1.55
CA SER A 48 -7.81 11.86 1.81
C SER A 48 -7.19 12.92 0.91
N TYR A 49 -5.88 12.87 0.69
CA TYR A 49 -5.19 13.81 -0.18
C TYR A 49 -5.58 13.60 -1.66
N ALA A 50 -5.59 12.36 -2.14
CA ALA A 50 -6.02 12.02 -3.50
C ALA A 50 -7.45 12.52 -3.78
N ASN A 51 -8.38 12.28 -2.86
CA ASN A 51 -9.75 12.80 -2.96
C ASN A 51 -9.79 14.34 -2.98
N LYS A 52 -8.99 14.99 -2.13
CA LYS A 52 -8.93 16.46 -2.05
C LYS A 52 -8.48 17.09 -3.36
N VAL A 53 -7.52 16.50 -4.06
CA VAL A 53 -7.00 17.01 -5.34
C VAL A 53 -7.77 16.51 -6.56
N GLY A 54 -8.77 15.65 -6.35
CA GLY A 54 -9.62 15.12 -7.42
C GLY A 54 -8.96 14.01 -8.26
N LEU A 55 -7.97 13.30 -7.71
CA LEU A 55 -7.39 12.15 -8.40
C LEU A 55 -8.39 10.98 -8.42
N ALA A 56 -8.64 10.43 -9.60
CA ALA A 56 -9.45 9.22 -9.76
C ALA A 56 -8.83 8.02 -9.04
N LYS A 57 -9.65 7.07 -8.59
CA LYS A 57 -9.19 5.93 -7.78
C LYS A 57 -8.13 5.10 -8.50
N GLU A 58 -8.27 4.94 -9.81
CA GLU A 58 -7.35 4.19 -10.67
C GLU A 58 -6.00 4.90 -10.88
N GLY A 59 -5.92 6.18 -10.52
CA GLY A 59 -4.69 6.95 -10.51
C GLY A 59 -3.80 6.68 -9.30
N MET A 60 -4.21 5.80 -8.38
CA MET A 60 -3.40 5.37 -7.24
C MET A 60 -3.68 3.91 -6.90
N GLU A 61 -2.69 3.21 -6.36
CA GLU A 61 -2.84 1.83 -5.90
C GLU A 61 -2.34 1.68 -4.45
N PHE A 62 -3.02 0.86 -3.66
CA PHE A 62 -2.54 0.43 -2.35
C PHE A 62 -1.91 -0.96 -2.42
N GLN A 63 -0.76 -1.14 -1.78
CA GLN A 63 -0.04 -2.40 -1.79
C GLN A 63 0.19 -2.94 -0.37
N MET A 64 -0.12 -4.21 -0.17
CA MET A 64 -0.03 -4.88 1.13
C MET A 64 0.54 -6.29 0.98
N LEU A 65 1.04 -6.85 2.08
CA LEU A 65 1.51 -8.23 2.12
C LEU A 65 0.32 -9.19 2.26
N TYR A 66 0.45 -10.35 1.63
CA TYR A 66 -0.53 -11.42 1.79
C TYR A 66 -0.66 -11.84 3.26
N GLY A 67 -1.91 -11.92 3.74
CA GLY A 67 -2.21 -12.41 5.09
C GLY A 67 -2.15 -11.38 6.21
N ILE A 68 -1.87 -10.09 5.93
CA ILE A 68 -1.76 -9.03 6.94
C ILE A 68 -2.81 -7.95 6.66
N ARG A 69 -3.60 -7.57 7.68
CA ARG A 69 -4.69 -6.59 7.56
C ARG A 69 -5.63 -6.88 6.38
N ARG A 70 -6.16 -8.10 6.32
CA ARG A 70 -7.11 -8.51 5.27
C ARG A 70 -8.36 -7.63 5.28
N ASP A 71 -8.81 -7.21 6.47
CA ASP A 71 -9.85 -6.21 6.68
C ASP A 71 -9.61 -4.94 5.86
N LEU A 72 -8.38 -4.43 5.90
CA LEU A 72 -8.00 -3.19 5.23
C LEU A 72 -7.88 -3.39 3.72
N GLN A 73 -7.35 -4.53 3.27
CA GLN A 73 -7.32 -4.91 1.85
C GLN A 73 -8.73 -4.93 1.26
N GLU A 74 -9.67 -5.60 1.94
CA GLU A 74 -11.05 -5.69 1.52
C GLU A 74 -11.77 -4.33 1.56
N LYS A 75 -11.55 -3.54 2.62
CA LYS A 75 -12.11 -2.19 2.75
C LYS A 75 -11.71 -1.31 1.57
N LEU A 76 -10.42 -1.22 1.26
CA LEU A 76 -9.93 -0.38 0.17
C LEU A 76 -10.42 -0.86 -1.21
N SER A 77 -10.50 -2.17 -1.41
CA SER A 77 -11.08 -2.73 -2.64
C SER A 77 -12.56 -2.38 -2.77
N LYS A 78 -13.34 -2.47 -1.69
CA LYS A 78 -14.76 -2.06 -1.65
C LYS A 78 -14.96 -0.56 -1.88
N GLU A 79 -13.99 0.27 -1.48
CA GLU A 79 -13.97 1.71 -1.75
C GLU A 79 -13.59 2.05 -3.20
N GLY A 80 -13.27 1.05 -4.03
CA GLY A 80 -12.98 1.20 -5.45
C GLY A 80 -11.51 1.47 -5.78
N TYR A 81 -10.59 1.34 -4.82
CA TYR A 81 -9.17 1.47 -5.12
C TYR A 81 -8.61 0.18 -5.75
N PRO A 82 -7.67 0.29 -6.70
CA PRO A 82 -6.73 -0.78 -6.99
C PRO A 82 -5.99 -1.23 -5.72
N VAL A 83 -6.01 -2.55 -5.46
CA VAL A 83 -5.30 -3.17 -4.35
C VAL A 83 -4.40 -4.28 -4.88
N ARG A 84 -3.11 -4.20 -4.57
CA ARG A 84 -2.12 -5.22 -4.93
C ARG A 84 -1.62 -5.95 -3.70
N VAL A 85 -1.67 -7.28 -3.77
CA VAL A 85 -1.21 -8.15 -2.69
C VAL A 85 0.12 -8.79 -3.08
N TYR A 86 1.16 -8.53 -2.28
CA TYR A 86 2.45 -9.19 -2.41
C TYR A 86 2.35 -10.62 -1.85
N VAL A 87 2.38 -11.60 -2.74
CA VAL A 87 2.28 -13.04 -2.41
C VAL A 87 3.67 -13.68 -2.55
N PRO A 88 4.38 -13.98 -1.44
CA PRO A 88 5.60 -14.76 -1.51
C PRO A 88 5.26 -16.22 -1.87
N PHE A 89 6.08 -16.86 -2.71
CA PHE A 89 5.88 -18.25 -3.17
C PHE A 89 7.20 -19.04 -3.20
N GLY A 90 7.10 -20.37 -3.31
CA GLY A 90 8.24 -21.30 -3.35
C GLY A 90 8.61 -21.88 -1.98
N SER A 91 9.34 -23.00 -1.94
CA SER A 91 9.58 -23.77 -0.69
C SER A 91 10.36 -23.01 0.40
N GLN A 92 11.13 -21.98 0.03
CA GLN A 92 11.98 -21.19 0.94
C GLN A 92 11.39 -19.82 1.27
N TRP A 93 10.08 -19.61 1.03
CA TRP A 93 9.43 -18.32 1.27
C TRP A 93 9.51 -17.87 2.74
N TYR A 94 9.33 -18.80 3.68
CA TYR A 94 9.27 -18.50 5.12
C TYR A 94 10.62 -18.08 5.71
N PRO A 95 11.73 -18.81 5.47
CA PRO A 95 13.06 -18.34 5.88
C PRO A 95 13.45 -16.98 5.29
N TYR A 96 13.12 -16.74 4.02
CA TYR A 96 13.40 -15.46 3.36
C TYR A 96 12.63 -14.30 4.02
N PHE A 97 11.34 -14.51 4.26
CA PHE A 97 10.47 -13.52 4.92
C PHE A 97 10.95 -13.21 6.34
N MET A 98 11.24 -14.25 7.14
CA MET A 98 11.72 -14.08 8.51
C MET A 98 13.07 -13.36 8.56
N ARG A 99 13.98 -13.61 7.62
CA ARG A 99 15.25 -12.87 7.52
C ARG A 99 15.02 -11.37 7.28
N ARG A 100 14.11 -11.02 6.35
CA ARG A 100 13.76 -9.62 6.06
C ARG A 100 13.07 -8.93 7.24
N LEU A 101 12.29 -9.66 8.03
CA LEU A 101 11.66 -9.15 9.25
C LEU A 101 12.67 -8.95 10.38
N ALA A 102 13.57 -9.91 10.58
CA ALA A 102 14.56 -9.92 11.67
C ALA A 102 15.54 -8.74 11.59
N GLU A 103 15.80 -8.21 10.40
CA GLU A 103 16.70 -7.07 10.20
C GLU A 103 16.21 -5.75 10.82
N ARG A 104 14.91 -5.64 11.15
CA ARG A 104 14.35 -4.46 11.82
C ARG A 104 13.34 -4.89 12.90
N PRO A 105 13.77 -5.04 14.17
CA PRO A 105 12.92 -5.52 15.26
C PRO A 105 11.61 -4.75 15.44
N ALA A 106 11.61 -3.44 15.19
CA ALA A 106 10.42 -2.59 15.23
C ALA A 106 9.36 -3.00 14.19
N ASN A 107 9.78 -3.48 13.02
CA ASN A 107 8.87 -3.95 11.97
C ASN A 107 8.20 -5.26 12.39
N ILE A 108 8.90 -6.14 13.12
CA ILE A 108 8.35 -7.42 13.59
C ILE A 108 7.12 -7.17 14.47
N TRP A 109 7.23 -6.29 15.46
CA TRP A 109 6.11 -5.98 16.35
C TRP A 109 4.93 -5.34 15.61
N PHE A 110 5.22 -4.42 14.69
CA PHE A 110 4.21 -3.85 13.80
C PHE A 110 3.50 -4.92 12.97
N PHE A 111 4.23 -5.87 12.37
CA PHE A 111 3.63 -6.94 11.58
C PHE A 111 2.81 -7.91 12.42
N VAL A 112 3.32 -8.34 13.58
CA VAL A 112 2.60 -9.24 14.49
C VAL A 112 1.30 -8.60 14.96
N SER A 113 1.33 -7.35 15.42
CA SER A 113 0.12 -6.64 15.86
C SER A 113 -0.90 -6.42 14.74
N ASN A 114 -0.44 -6.24 13.49
CA ASN A 114 -1.31 -6.10 12.31
C ASN A 114 -1.78 -7.44 11.73
N PHE A 115 -1.07 -8.53 12.00
CA PHE A 115 -1.48 -9.88 11.59
C PHE A 115 -2.68 -10.39 12.41
N PHE A 116 -2.73 -10.06 13.71
CA PHE A 116 -3.84 -10.41 14.59
C PHE A 116 -5.04 -9.46 14.50
N ARG A 117 -4.89 -8.32 13.81
CA ARG A 117 -6.01 -7.44 13.45
C ARG A 117 -6.54 -7.91 12.11
N GLY A 118 -7.73 -8.50 12.13
CA GLY A 118 -8.46 -8.98 10.97
C GLY A 118 -9.94 -8.72 11.13
#